data_AF-A0A919T0J2-F1
#
_entry.id   AF-A0A919T0J2-F1
#
_cell.length_a   1.000
_cell.length_b   1.000
_cell.length_c   1.000
_cell.angle_alpha   90.00
_cell.angle_beta   90.00
_cell.angle_gamma   90.00
#
_symmetry.space_group_name_H-M   'P 1'
#
loop_
_entity.id
_entity.type
_entity.pdbx_description
1 polymer ?
#
loop_
_entity_poly.entity_id
_entity_poly.type
_entity_poly.pdbx_seq_one_letter_code
_entity_poly.pdbx_strand_id
1 'polypeptide(L)'
;MTGIADRLEAAADSLTGLERALPMLAASPGSFGADGEGLPGRVGGQLHQLWASALAARSREAADAARHVTGLAAEVRAAAKAYTETDDEAGRRIRRSGREN
;
A
#
# COMPACT_ATOMS: atom_id res chain seq x y z
N MET A 1 13.38 -4.62 -15.55
CA MET A 1 12.30 -5.03 -14.62
C MET A 1 12.46 -4.46 -13.20
N THR A 2 13.67 -4.16 -12.72
CA THR A 2 13.91 -3.58 -11.37
C THR A 2 13.14 -2.29 -11.11
N GLY A 3 13.13 -1.35 -12.06
CA GLY A 3 12.44 -0.06 -11.87
C GLY A 3 10.93 -0.12 -11.63
N ILE A 4 10.25 -1.24 -11.96
CA ILE A 4 8.82 -1.41 -11.63
C ILE A 4 8.67 -1.83 -10.17
N ALA A 5 9.47 -2.78 -9.69
CA ALA A 5 9.44 -3.20 -8.29
C ALA A 5 9.77 -2.03 -7.34
N ASP A 6 10.76 -1.21 -7.69
CA ASP A 6 11.15 -0.06 -6.88
C ASP A 6 10.05 1.02 -6.86
N ARG A 7 9.32 1.21 -7.97
CA ARG A 7 8.13 2.09 -8.02
C ARG A 7 6.97 1.56 -7.18
N LEU A 8 6.76 0.25 -7.17
CA LEU A 8 5.75 -0.38 -6.32
C LEU A 8 6.10 -0.21 -4.85
N GLU A 9 7.37 -0.36 -4.45
CA GLU A 9 7.79 -0.08 -3.08
C GLU A 9 7.59 1.38 -2.69
N ALA A 10 7.99 2.33 -3.54
CA ALA A 10 7.74 3.74 -3.28
C ALA A 10 6.24 4.06 -3.11
N ALA A 11 5.37 3.36 -3.86
CA ALA A 11 3.93 3.48 -3.70
C ALA A 11 3.45 2.87 -2.38
N ALA A 12 3.95 1.69 -1.99
CA ALA A 12 3.64 1.07 -0.70
C ALA A 12 4.10 1.93 0.49
N ASP A 13 5.27 2.56 0.40
CA ASP A 13 5.78 3.50 1.39
C ASP A 13 4.87 4.73 1.50
N SER A 14 4.39 5.26 0.37
CA SER A 14 3.45 6.37 0.35
C SER A 14 2.12 6.02 1.03
N LEU A 15 1.60 4.82 0.77
CA LEU A 15 0.38 4.32 1.41
C LEU A 15 0.57 4.09 2.92
N THR A 16 1.75 3.60 3.33
CA THR A 16 2.11 3.46 4.75
C THR A 16 2.24 4.83 5.43
N GLY A 17 2.81 5.82 4.73
CA GLY A 17 2.86 7.20 5.19
C GLY A 17 1.46 7.80 5.38
N LEU A 18 0.55 7.55 4.42
CA LEU A 18 -0.84 7.98 4.51
C LEU A 18 -1.55 7.32 5.70
N GLU A 19 -1.41 6.01 5.87
CA GLU A 19 -1.99 5.26 6.99
C GLU A 19 -1.62 5.89 8.34
N ARG A 20 -0.35 6.26 8.53
CA ARG A 20 0.15 6.92 9.74
C ARG A 20 -0.31 8.37 9.90
N ALA A 21 -0.57 9.07 8.80
CA ALA A 21 -1.02 10.45 8.80
C ALA A 21 -2.53 10.58 9.07
N LEU A 22 -3.34 9.58 8.68
CA LEU A 22 -4.80 9.63 8.81
C LEU A 22 -5.29 9.88 10.25
N PRO A 23 -4.74 9.27 11.31
CA PRO A 23 -5.12 9.60 12.69
C PRO A 23 -4.98 11.07 13.05
N MET A 24 -4.09 11.83 12.39
CA MET A 24 -3.94 13.28 12.60
C MET A 24 -5.13 14.09 12.08
N LEU A 25 -5.98 13.50 11.24
CA LEU A 25 -7.23 14.09 10.75
C LEU A 25 -8.43 13.81 11.67
N ALA A 26 -8.20 13.18 12.83
CA ALA A 26 -9.23 13.02 13.84
C ALA A 26 -9.72 14.41 14.28
N ALA A 27 -11.04 14.60 14.23
CA ALA A 27 -11.70 15.82 14.70
C ALA A 27 -12.42 15.51 16.02
N SER A 28 -12.52 16.50 16.90
CA SER A 28 -13.24 16.32 18.16
C SER A 28 -14.75 16.21 17.93
N PRO A 29 -15.52 15.59 18.85
CA PRO A 29 -16.97 15.59 18.78
C PRO A 29 -17.57 17.01 18.67
N GLY A 30 -17.00 17.97 19.38
CA GLY A 30 -17.40 19.38 19.35
C GLY A 30 -17.29 20.03 17.97
N SER A 31 -16.34 19.60 17.12
CA SER A 31 -16.25 20.05 15.72
C SER A 31 -17.47 19.67 14.88
N PHE A 32 -18.24 18.67 15.31
CA PHE A 32 -19.51 18.27 14.70
C PHE A 32 -20.74 18.80 15.45
N GLY A 33 -20.55 19.64 16.47
CA GLY A 33 -21.64 20.15 17.30
C GLY A 33 -22.23 19.10 18.27
N ALA A 34 -21.50 18.01 18.55
CA ALA A 34 -21.96 16.94 19.44
C ALA A 34 -22.16 17.40 20.89
N ASP A 35 -21.54 18.50 21.29
CA ASP A 35 -21.68 19.10 22.63
C ASP A 35 -23.00 19.88 22.79
N GLY A 36 -23.77 20.06 21.71
CA GLY A 36 -25.08 20.71 21.75
C GLY A 36 -26.16 19.85 22.40
N GLU A 37 -27.25 20.48 22.82
CA GLU A 37 -28.40 19.76 23.38
C GLU A 37 -29.43 19.36 22.31
N GLY A 38 -30.29 18.41 22.66
CA GLY A 38 -31.44 18.03 21.85
C GLY A 38 -31.07 17.31 20.54
N LEU A 39 -31.85 17.57 19.49
CA LEU A 39 -31.66 16.90 18.20
C LEU A 39 -30.33 17.28 17.52
N PRO A 40 -29.90 18.55 17.48
CA PRO A 40 -28.62 18.93 16.85
C PRO A 40 -27.42 18.23 17.48
N GLY A 41 -27.35 18.13 18.82
CA GLY A 41 -26.28 17.41 19.51
C GLY A 41 -26.22 15.93 19.17
N ARG A 42 -27.38 15.26 19.12
CA ARG A 42 -27.46 13.85 18.69
C ARG A 42 -26.99 13.66 17.26
N VAL A 43 -27.40 14.54 16.34
CA VAL A 43 -26.94 14.49 14.93
C VAL A 43 -25.43 14.73 14.85
N GLY A 44 -24.89 15.70 15.60
CA GLY A 44 -23.46 15.95 15.68
C GLY A 44 -22.67 14.75 16.20
N GLY A 45 -23.17 14.08 17.24
CA GLY A 45 -22.58 12.85 17.76
C GLY A 45 -22.58 11.72 16.73
N GLN A 46 -23.68 11.52 16.00
CA GLN A 46 -23.77 10.53 14.92
C GLN A 46 -22.80 10.85 13.76
N LEU A 47 -22.68 12.11 13.37
CA LEU A 47 -21.74 12.55 12.34
C LEU A 47 -20.29 12.32 12.76
N HIS A 48 -19.95 12.65 14.02
CA HIS A 48 -18.62 12.36 14.57
C HIS A 48 -18.31 10.86 14.56
N GLN A 49 -19.26 10.01 14.97
CA GLN A 49 -19.09 8.55 14.92
C GLN A 49 -18.88 8.05 13.48
N LEU A 50 -19.67 8.56 12.54
CA LEU A 50 -19.53 8.23 11.12
C LEU A 50 -18.14 8.65 10.61
N TRP A 51 -17.69 9.86 10.92
CA TRP A 51 -16.36 10.35 10.57
C TRP A 51 -15.24 9.47 11.14
N ALA A 52 -15.29 9.16 12.44
CA ALA A 52 -14.28 8.32 13.09
C ALA A 52 -14.24 6.91 12.47
N SER A 53 -15.41 6.33 12.19
CA SER A 53 -15.51 5.02 11.55
C SER A 53 -14.95 5.02 10.11
N ALA A 54 -15.24 6.05 9.33
CA ALA A 54 -14.73 6.22 7.98
C ALA A 54 -13.21 6.41 7.98
N LEU A 55 -12.67 7.22 8.90
CA LEU A 55 -11.23 7.43 9.04
C LEU A 55 -10.50 6.13 9.40
N ALA A 56 -11.05 5.36 10.33
CA ALA A 56 -10.50 4.05 10.70
C ALA A 56 -10.57 3.03 9.55
N ALA A 57 -11.66 3.05 8.77
CA ALA A 57 -11.78 2.21 7.58
C ALA A 57 -10.72 2.58 6.53
N ARG A 58 -10.52 3.88 6.26
CA ARG A 58 -9.50 4.35 5.31
C ARG A 58 -8.08 4.04 5.74
N SER A 59 -7.77 4.12 7.04
CA SER A 59 -6.47 3.68 7.58
C SER A 59 -6.22 2.20 7.30
N ARG A 60 -7.21 1.34 7.57
CA ARG A 60 -7.10 -0.10 7.26
C ARG A 60 -6.96 -0.37 5.76
N GLU A 61 -7.75 0.29 4.93
CA GLU A 61 -7.64 0.15 3.47
C GLU A 61 -6.26 0.56 2.95
N ALA A 62 -5.69 1.66 3.47
CA ALA A 62 -4.33 2.08 3.12
C ALA A 62 -3.28 1.04 3.55
N ALA A 63 -3.42 0.46 4.75
CA ALA A 63 -2.54 -0.61 5.23
C ALA A 63 -2.65 -1.88 4.35
N ASP A 64 -3.87 -2.27 3.98
CA ASP A 64 -4.13 -3.44 3.14
C ASP A 64 -3.56 -3.26 1.74
N ALA A 65 -3.77 -2.08 1.15
CA ALA A 65 -3.21 -1.71 -0.14
C ALA A 65 -1.68 -1.69 -0.10
N ALA A 66 -1.06 -1.11 0.94
CA ALA A 66 0.39 -1.11 1.10
C ALA A 66 0.96 -2.53 1.11
N ARG A 67 0.38 -3.42 1.93
CA ARG A 67 0.78 -4.84 2.01
C ARG A 67 0.64 -5.55 0.66
N HIS A 68 -0.47 -5.32 -0.04
CA HIS A 68 -0.69 -5.92 -1.36
C HIS A 68 0.35 -5.47 -2.37
N VAL A 69 0.63 -4.17 -2.44
CA VAL A 69 1.63 -3.59 -3.37
C VAL A 69 3.05 -4.08 -3.04
N THR A 70 3.42 -4.19 -1.76
CA THR A 70 4.69 -4.81 -1.35
C THR A 70 4.80 -6.26 -1.82
N GLY A 71 3.71 -7.03 -1.71
CA GLY A 71 3.64 -8.40 -2.24
C GLY A 71 3.91 -8.46 -3.75
N LEU A 72 3.25 -7.60 -4.52
CA LEU A 72 3.48 -7.49 -5.97
C LEU A 72 4.92 -7.10 -6.31
N ALA A 73 5.53 -6.17 -5.55
CA ALA A 73 6.93 -5.79 -5.75
C ALA A 73 7.87 -7.00 -5.56
N ALA A 74 7.61 -7.82 -4.55
CA ALA A 74 8.37 -9.05 -4.29
C ALA A 74 8.20 -10.07 -5.42
N GLU A 75 6.97 -10.28 -5.90
CA GLU A 75 6.69 -11.17 -7.04
C GLU A 75 7.40 -10.71 -8.32
N VAL A 76 7.39 -9.41 -8.61
CA VAL A 76 8.10 -8.83 -9.77
C VAL A 76 9.61 -9.08 -9.67
N ARG A 77 10.21 -8.96 -8.48
CA ARG A 77 11.63 -9.27 -8.29
C ARG A 77 11.94 -10.75 -8.45
N ALA A 78 11.09 -11.61 -7.93
CA ALA A 78 11.23 -13.06 -8.10
C ALA A 78 11.17 -13.44 -9.59
N ALA A 79 10.21 -12.89 -10.34
CA ALA A 79 10.10 -13.09 -11.77
C ALA A 79 11.31 -12.55 -12.54
N ALA A 80 11.79 -11.35 -12.20
CA ALA A 80 12.99 -10.77 -12.82
C ALA A 80 14.22 -11.66 -12.61
N LYS A 81 14.41 -12.16 -11.38
CA LYS A 81 15.51 -13.05 -11.03
C LYS A 81 15.44 -14.36 -11.82
N ALA A 82 14.29 -15.00 -11.86
CA ALA A 82 14.09 -16.25 -12.62
C ALA A 82 14.39 -16.08 -14.11
N TYR A 83 14.02 -14.93 -14.69
CA TYR A 83 14.32 -14.61 -16.07
C TYR A 83 15.83 -14.47 -16.31
N THR A 84 16.53 -13.70 -15.46
CA THR A 84 17.99 -13.57 -15.53
C THR A 84 18.71 -14.91 -15.39
N GLU A 85 18.29 -15.76 -14.45
CA GLU A 85 18.87 -17.09 -14.26
C GLU A 85 18.70 -17.98 -15.51
N THR A 86 17.53 -17.90 -16.16
CA THR A 86 17.22 -18.62 -17.39
C THR A 86 18.09 -18.13 -18.55
N ASP A 87 18.21 -16.81 -18.74
CA ASP A 87 19.06 -16.21 -19.78
C ASP A 87 20.53 -16.56 -19.58
N ASP A 88 21.01 -16.51 -18.33
CA ASP A 88 22.38 -16.90 -17.98
C ASP A 88 22.66 -18.36 -18.29
N GLU A 89 21.70 -19.25 -18.00
CA GLU A 89 21.82 -20.67 -18.34
C GLU A 89 21.85 -20.91 -19.84
N ALA A 90 20.94 -20.28 -20.59
CA ALA A 90 20.93 -20.36 -22.05
C ALA A 90 22.26 -19.85 -22.65
N GLY A 91 22.77 -18.72 -22.17
CA GLY A 91 24.05 -18.16 -22.58
C GLY A 91 25.25 -19.04 -22.23
N ARG A 92 25.20 -19.78 -21.11
CA ARG A 92 26.22 -20.80 -20.78
C ARG A 92 26.17 -21.99 -21.73
N ARG A 93 24.98 -22.46 -22.11
CA ARG A 93 24.80 -23.58 -23.04
C ARG A 93 25.31 -23.23 -24.44
N ILE A 94 24.93 -22.07 -24.97
CA ILE A 94 25.37 -21.60 -26.29
C ILE A 94 26.91 -21.50 -26.36
N ARG A 95 27.55 -20.91 -25.34
CA ARG A 95 29.01 -20.81 -25.26
C ARG A 95 29.72 -22.16 -25.17
N ARG A 96 29.07 -23.18 -24.61
CA ARG A 96 29.61 -24.55 -24.54
C ARG A 96 29.53 -25.22 -25.91
N SER A 97 28.35 -25.19 -26.54
CA SER A 97 28.13 -25.77 -27.88
C SER A 97 29.00 -25.14 -28.97
N GLY A 98 29.30 -23.83 -28.87
CA GLY A 98 30.20 -23.15 -29.81
C GLY A 98 31.70 -23.40 -29.58
N ARG A 99 32.09 -24.10 -28.50
CA ARG A 99 33.48 -24.46 -28.20
C ARG A 99 33.85 -25.89 -28.62
N GLU A 100 32.81 -26.68 -28.90
CA GLU A 100 32.90 -28.08 -29.33
C GLU A 100 32.86 -28.21 -30.88
N ASN A 101 32.78 -27.09 -31.58
CA ASN A 101 32.78 -26.96 -33.04
C ASN A 101 33.96 -26.09 -33.48
#